data_AF-A0A7K8LN34-F1
#
_entry.id   AF-A0A7K8LN34-F1
#
_cell.length_a   1.000
_cell.length_b   1.000
_cell.length_c   1.000
_cell.angle_alpha   90.00
_cell.angle_beta   90.00
_cell.angle_gamma   90.00
#
_symmetry.space_group_name_H-M   'P 1'
#
loop_
_entity.id
_entity.type
_entity.pdbx_description
1 polymer ?
#
loop_
_entity_poly.entity_id
_entity_poly.type
_entity_poly.pdbx_seq_one_letter_code
_entity_poly.pdbx_strand_id
1 'polypeptide(L)'
;QAEKKAKVIAVMNVVEETPRAEPQKEEEASPPASQQPTDPASPNVATTPEPVVADAVDKNTSKSADDEPEYEDGRGFGIGELVWGKLRGFSWWPGRIVSWWMTGRSRAAEGTRWVMWFGDGKFSVVCVEKLLPLSSFASAFHQATYNKQPMYRKAIYEVLQVASSRAGKIFPACPENDETDTSKVVEIQNKQMIEWALGGFQPSGPKGLEPPEEERNPYKEVYTEMWVEPEAAAYAPPPPAKKPRKSTTEKPKVKEIIDERTRERLVYEVRQKCRNIEDICISCGSLNVTLEHPLFIGGMCQNCKNCFLECAYQYDDDGYQSYCTICCGGREVLMCGNNNCCRCFCVECVDLLVGPGAAQAAIKEDPWNCYMCGHKGVYGLLRRREDWPSRLQMFFANNHDQEFDPPKVYPPVPAEKRKPIRVLSLFDGIATGLLVLKDLGIQVDRYIASEVCEDSITVGMVRHQGKIMYVGDVR
;
A
#
# COMPACT_ATOMS: atom_id res chain seq x y z
N GLN A 1 -40.14 51.28 3.04
CA GLN A 1 -39.21 50.72 2.03
C GLN A 1 -39.00 49.21 2.24
N ALA A 2 -40.09 48.47 2.42
CA ALA A 2 -40.13 47.03 2.63
C ALA A 2 -41.26 46.35 1.82
N GLU A 3 -41.73 47.00 0.75
CA GLU A 3 -42.90 46.56 -0.02
C GLU A 3 -42.63 46.39 -1.54
N LYS A 4 -41.34 46.41 -1.94
CA LYS A 4 -40.94 46.23 -3.35
C LYS A 4 -40.09 45.00 -3.64
N LYS A 5 -39.98 44.04 -2.72
CA LYS A 5 -39.21 42.80 -2.92
C LYS A 5 -40.01 41.48 -2.89
N ALA A 6 -41.34 41.54 -2.93
CA ALA A 6 -42.19 40.34 -2.87
C ALA A 6 -43.07 40.09 -4.11
N LYS A 7 -42.78 40.70 -5.27
CA LYS A 7 -43.65 40.59 -6.49
C LYS A 7 -42.96 40.14 -7.78
N VAL A 8 -41.82 39.45 -7.70
CA VAL A 8 -41.15 38.87 -8.89
C VAL A 8 -41.06 37.33 -8.82
N ILE A 9 -41.73 36.71 -7.85
CA ILE A 9 -41.94 35.25 -7.80
C ILE A 9 -43.43 34.99 -7.98
N ALA A 10 -43.88 35.07 -9.24
CA ALA A 10 -45.11 34.45 -9.76
C ALA A 10 -45.41 35.10 -11.12
N VAL A 11 -45.01 34.41 -12.20
CA VAL A 11 -45.57 34.38 -13.58
C VAL A 11 -44.43 33.91 -14.49
N MET A 12 -44.75 33.02 -15.42
CA MET A 12 -43.86 32.32 -16.37
C MET A 12 -43.30 30.96 -15.90
N ASN A 13 -44.21 30.08 -15.45
CA ASN A 13 -44.23 28.73 -15.99
C ASN A 13 -45.64 28.49 -16.57
N VAL A 14 -45.71 27.60 -17.56
CA VAL A 14 -46.89 27.09 -18.31
C VAL A 14 -47.26 27.90 -19.56
N VAL A 15 -47.01 27.34 -20.76
CA VAL A 15 -48.03 26.84 -21.72
C VAL A 15 -47.40 25.80 -22.67
N GLU A 16 -48.17 24.74 -22.93
CA GLU A 16 -47.95 23.50 -23.67
C GLU A 16 -47.91 23.57 -25.23
N GLU A 17 -47.75 22.38 -25.82
CA GLU A 17 -47.43 21.91 -27.18
C GLU A 17 -48.49 22.00 -28.32
N THR A 18 -47.96 21.95 -29.57
CA THR A 18 -48.42 21.28 -30.83
C THR A 18 -49.57 21.86 -31.70
N PRO A 19 -49.77 21.43 -32.99
CA PRO A 19 -48.82 21.32 -34.12
C PRO A 19 -49.41 21.88 -35.46
N ARG A 20 -48.64 22.01 -36.56
CA ARG A 20 -49.19 22.01 -37.94
C ARG A 20 -48.16 21.70 -39.04
N ALA A 21 -48.62 20.91 -40.02
CA ALA A 21 -47.88 20.26 -41.10
C ALA A 21 -47.79 21.07 -42.41
N GLU A 22 -46.67 20.88 -43.14
CA GLU A 22 -46.41 20.68 -44.60
C GLU A 22 -47.26 21.36 -45.71
N PRO A 23 -46.73 21.61 -46.96
CA PRO A 23 -45.91 20.67 -47.76
C PRO A 23 -44.75 21.23 -48.64
N GLN A 24 -44.08 20.26 -49.26
CA GLN A 24 -42.83 20.21 -50.04
C GLN A 24 -42.80 20.99 -51.38
N LYS A 25 -41.59 21.29 -51.86
CA LYS A 25 -41.19 21.09 -53.27
C LYS A 25 -39.68 20.87 -53.42
N GLU A 26 -39.36 19.81 -54.15
CA GLU A 26 -38.04 19.29 -54.53
C GLU A 26 -37.34 20.19 -55.58
N GLU A 27 -36.00 20.26 -55.55
CA GLU A 27 -35.20 20.20 -56.77
C GLU A 27 -33.80 19.61 -56.48
N GLU A 28 -33.40 18.73 -57.39
CA GLU A 28 -32.25 17.82 -57.41
C GLU A 28 -30.90 18.53 -57.67
N ALA A 29 -29.84 18.13 -56.96
CA ALA A 29 -28.46 18.19 -57.46
C ALA A 29 -27.54 17.19 -56.72
N SER A 30 -26.91 16.30 -57.49
CA SER A 30 -25.97 15.25 -57.02
C SER A 30 -24.59 15.82 -56.61
N PRO A 31 -23.77 15.07 -55.82
CA PRO A 31 -22.72 15.65 -55.00
C PRO A 31 -21.31 15.60 -55.64
N PRO A 32 -20.37 16.48 -55.22
CA PRO A 32 -18.95 16.25 -55.42
C PRO A 32 -18.29 15.61 -54.17
N ALA A 33 -17.52 14.55 -54.43
CA ALA A 33 -16.46 13.90 -53.65
C ALA A 33 -16.30 14.22 -52.14
N SER A 34 -16.65 13.25 -51.30
CA SER A 34 -16.26 13.20 -49.88
C SER A 34 -14.83 12.67 -49.75
N GLN A 35 -13.96 13.49 -49.17
CA GLN A 35 -12.71 13.07 -48.55
C GLN A 35 -13.04 12.45 -47.18
N GLN A 36 -12.48 11.26 -46.93
CA GLN A 36 -12.65 10.49 -45.70
C GLN A 36 -12.23 11.30 -44.45
N PRO A 37 -13.07 11.34 -43.39
CA PRO A 37 -12.60 11.55 -42.03
C PRO A 37 -12.15 10.20 -41.45
N THR A 38 -10.89 10.13 -41.05
CA THR A 38 -10.32 9.04 -40.24
C THR A 38 -10.85 9.14 -38.81
N ASP A 39 -11.58 8.12 -38.35
CA ASP A 39 -11.97 7.96 -36.94
C ASP A 39 -10.75 7.62 -36.05
N PRO A 40 -10.59 8.25 -34.87
CA PRO A 40 -9.63 7.80 -33.88
C PRO A 40 -10.11 6.53 -33.18
N ALA A 41 -9.24 5.51 -33.22
CA ALA A 41 -9.44 4.18 -32.70
C ALA A 41 -9.86 4.14 -31.22
N SER A 42 -10.89 3.32 -30.94
CA SER A 42 -11.26 2.86 -29.60
C SER A 42 -10.15 1.97 -29.00
N PRO A 43 -9.81 2.08 -27.70
CA PRO A 43 -8.88 1.15 -27.09
C PRO A 43 -9.57 -0.20 -26.81
N ASN A 44 -8.91 -1.26 -27.28
CA ASN A 44 -9.32 -2.66 -27.23
C ASN A 44 -9.48 -3.18 -25.80
N VAL A 45 -10.56 -3.93 -25.61
CA VAL A 45 -10.81 -4.88 -24.51
C VAL A 45 -9.67 -5.92 -24.49
N ALA A 46 -8.96 -6.03 -23.37
CA ALA A 46 -8.04 -7.14 -23.13
C ALA A 46 -8.84 -8.35 -22.63
N THR A 47 -9.15 -9.26 -23.55
CA THR A 47 -9.76 -10.56 -23.23
C THR A 47 -8.68 -11.50 -22.70
N THR A 48 -8.93 -12.08 -21.53
CA THR A 48 -8.15 -13.18 -20.93
C THR A 48 -8.15 -14.38 -21.88
N PRO A 49 -7.01 -15.03 -22.18
CA PRO A 49 -7.04 -16.28 -22.94
C PRO A 49 -7.57 -17.42 -22.05
N GLU A 50 -8.58 -18.14 -22.54
CA GLU A 50 -9.04 -19.41 -21.97
C GLU A 50 -7.92 -20.47 -22.01
N PRO A 51 -7.81 -21.35 -21.00
CA PRO A 51 -6.82 -22.41 -21.01
C PRO A 51 -7.24 -23.55 -21.94
N VAL A 52 -6.32 -23.96 -22.80
CA VAL A 52 -6.43 -25.10 -23.70
C VAL A 52 -6.52 -26.40 -22.89
N VAL A 53 -7.50 -27.23 -23.22
CA VAL A 53 -7.65 -28.60 -22.70
C VAL A 53 -6.50 -29.46 -23.21
N ALA A 54 -5.71 -30.05 -22.31
CA ALA A 54 -4.78 -31.12 -22.62
C ALA A 54 -5.16 -32.36 -21.80
N ASP A 55 -5.31 -33.48 -22.53
CA ASP A 55 -5.73 -34.78 -22.05
C ASP A 55 -4.83 -35.39 -20.96
N ALA A 56 -5.46 -36.21 -20.12
CA ALA A 56 -4.90 -36.92 -18.98
C ALA A 56 -3.83 -37.96 -19.36
N VAL A 57 -2.73 -38.06 -18.57
CA VAL A 57 -2.12 -39.32 -18.06
C VAL A 57 -1.26 -39.05 -16.78
N ASP A 58 -1.67 -39.74 -15.70
CA ASP A 58 -0.99 -40.27 -14.49
C ASP A 58 0.02 -39.52 -13.57
N LYS A 59 -0.45 -39.36 -12.32
CA LYS A 59 0.16 -39.66 -10.99
C LYS A 59 1.69 -39.67 -10.85
N ASN A 60 2.24 -38.73 -10.06
CA ASN A 60 2.60 -38.91 -8.63
C ASN A 60 3.38 -37.70 -8.08
N THR A 61 3.22 -37.45 -6.77
CA THR A 61 3.99 -36.52 -5.90
C THR A 61 3.64 -35.02 -5.99
N SER A 62 2.59 -34.62 -5.25
CA SER A 62 2.37 -33.21 -4.88
C SER A 62 3.37 -32.79 -3.80
N LYS A 63 4.49 -32.17 -4.19
CA LYS A 63 5.19 -31.23 -3.30
C LYS A 63 4.36 -29.95 -3.28
N SER A 64 3.97 -29.50 -2.09
CA SER A 64 3.33 -28.20 -1.89
C SER A 64 4.25 -27.09 -2.39
N ALA A 65 3.70 -26.11 -3.13
CA ALA A 65 4.41 -24.91 -3.62
C ALA A 65 4.92 -23.96 -2.49
N ASP A 66 4.93 -24.44 -1.25
CA ASP A 66 5.15 -23.68 -0.02
C ASP A 66 6.53 -23.96 0.63
N ASP A 67 7.27 -24.93 0.06
CA ASP A 67 8.68 -25.22 0.41
C ASP A 67 9.68 -24.55 -0.53
N GLU A 68 9.22 -23.75 -1.52
CA GLU A 68 10.12 -23.08 -2.45
C GLU A 68 10.82 -21.88 -1.78
N PRO A 69 12.17 -21.85 -1.80
CA PRO A 69 12.95 -20.76 -1.22
C PRO A 69 12.64 -19.40 -1.89
N GLU A 70 12.47 -18.36 -1.06
CA GLU A 70 12.05 -17.05 -1.53
C GLU A 70 13.06 -16.41 -2.49
N TYR A 71 12.56 -15.94 -3.64
CA TYR A 71 13.33 -15.32 -4.72
C TYR A 71 14.30 -16.25 -5.46
N GLU A 72 14.15 -17.57 -5.34
CA GLU A 72 14.83 -18.54 -6.21
C GLU A 72 14.06 -18.79 -7.54
N ASP A 73 13.44 -17.74 -8.09
CA ASP A 73 12.66 -17.78 -9.34
C ASP A 73 13.52 -17.63 -10.62
N GLY A 74 14.85 -17.63 -10.47
CA GLY A 74 15.81 -17.46 -11.58
C GLY A 74 15.84 -16.04 -12.17
N ARG A 75 15.09 -15.07 -11.63
CA ARG A 75 15.01 -13.70 -12.15
C ARG A 75 16.02 -12.74 -11.50
N GLY A 76 16.91 -13.26 -10.65
CA GLY A 76 17.98 -12.50 -9.99
C GLY A 76 17.52 -11.74 -8.74
N PHE A 77 18.47 -11.14 -8.03
CA PHE A 77 18.26 -10.41 -6.78
C PHE A 77 17.69 -11.26 -5.63
N GLY A 78 18.59 -11.91 -4.89
CA GLY A 78 18.27 -12.65 -3.68
C GLY A 78 18.19 -11.78 -2.42
N ILE A 79 17.71 -12.36 -1.33
CA ILE A 79 17.63 -11.71 -0.02
C ILE A 79 19.01 -11.22 0.43
N GLY A 80 19.06 -9.99 0.93
CA GLY A 80 20.27 -9.34 1.39
C GLY A 80 21.03 -8.58 0.30
N GLU A 81 20.73 -8.76 -0.99
CA GLU A 81 21.42 -8.01 -2.05
C GLU A 81 21.19 -6.50 -1.94
N LEU A 82 22.24 -5.71 -2.18
CA LEU A 82 22.14 -4.25 -2.27
C LEU A 82 21.81 -3.88 -3.71
N VAL A 83 20.79 -3.04 -3.87
CA VAL A 83 20.23 -2.69 -5.17
C VAL A 83 19.99 -1.19 -5.30
N TRP A 84 19.89 -0.73 -6.53
CA TRP A 84 19.20 0.48 -6.89
C TRP A 84 17.80 0.12 -7.36
N GLY A 85 16.80 0.89 -6.96
CA GLY A 85 15.44 0.73 -7.45
C GLY A 85 14.89 2.02 -8.06
N LYS A 86 14.07 1.87 -9.10
CA LYS A 86 13.45 2.99 -9.82
C LYS A 86 11.97 3.09 -9.54
N LEU A 87 11.58 4.07 -8.72
CA LEU A 87 10.18 4.45 -8.50
C LEU A 87 9.76 5.59 -9.44
N ARG A 88 8.49 5.60 -9.85
CA ARG A 88 7.93 6.64 -10.72
C ARG A 88 8.02 8.00 -10.00
N GLY A 89 8.55 9.02 -10.68
CA GLY A 89 8.73 10.36 -10.11
C GLY A 89 9.96 10.55 -9.22
N PHE A 90 10.72 9.48 -8.93
CA PHE A 90 11.94 9.55 -8.11
C PHE A 90 13.20 9.25 -8.93
N SER A 91 14.36 9.69 -8.44
CA SER A 91 15.66 9.21 -8.93
C SER A 91 15.85 7.74 -8.60
N TRP A 92 16.83 7.07 -9.20
CA TRP A 92 17.26 5.75 -8.72
C TRP A 92 17.64 5.87 -7.24
N TRP A 93 17.10 5.01 -6.39
CA TRP A 93 17.27 5.08 -4.94
C TRP A 93 17.93 3.80 -4.43
N PRO A 94 18.88 3.86 -3.49
CA PRO A 94 19.52 2.65 -2.95
C PRO A 94 18.61 1.92 -1.97
N GLY A 95 18.62 0.59 -2.03
CA GLY A 95 17.86 -0.28 -1.15
C GLY A 95 18.53 -1.63 -0.95
N ARG A 96 17.89 -2.46 -0.13
CA ARG A 96 18.29 -3.83 0.14
C ARG A 96 17.11 -4.75 -0.11
N ILE A 97 17.36 -5.87 -0.80
CA ILE A 97 16.36 -6.91 -0.93
C ILE A 97 16.14 -7.55 0.43
N VAL A 98 14.90 -7.56 0.84
CA VAL A 98 14.45 -8.18 2.08
C VAL A 98 13.31 -9.12 1.75
N SER A 99 12.97 -9.97 2.69
CA SER A 99 11.75 -10.73 2.54
C SER A 99 10.52 -9.99 3.02
N TRP A 100 9.40 -10.46 2.50
CA TRP A 100 8.07 -10.27 3.06
C TRP A 100 7.99 -10.44 4.60
N TRP A 101 8.70 -11.39 5.24
CA TRP A 101 8.62 -11.57 6.72
C TRP A 101 9.08 -10.31 7.46
N MET A 102 10.12 -9.64 6.95
CA MET A 102 10.63 -8.40 7.53
C MET A 102 9.65 -7.24 7.37
N THR A 103 8.80 -7.31 6.34
CA THR A 103 7.79 -6.29 6.06
C THR A 103 6.51 -6.48 6.87
N GLY A 104 6.25 -7.70 7.36
CA GLY A 104 4.96 -8.07 7.96
C GLY A 104 3.79 -8.03 6.96
N ARG A 105 4.08 -8.15 5.67
CA ARG A 105 3.12 -8.13 4.54
C ARG A 105 3.23 -9.43 3.75
N SER A 106 2.31 -9.68 2.82
CA SER A 106 2.31 -10.90 2.01
C SER A 106 3.56 -11.04 1.12
N ARG A 107 3.89 -12.28 0.75
CA ARG A 107 4.96 -12.60 -0.21
C ARG A 107 4.83 -11.77 -1.49
N ALA A 108 5.96 -11.25 -1.99
CA ALA A 108 6.01 -10.54 -3.26
C ALA A 108 5.53 -11.46 -4.42
N ALA A 109 4.94 -10.88 -5.46
CA ALA A 109 4.57 -11.62 -6.66
C ALA A 109 5.84 -12.10 -7.41
N GLU A 110 5.70 -13.14 -8.23
CA GLU A 110 6.81 -13.63 -9.05
C GLU A 110 7.36 -12.50 -9.95
N GLY A 111 8.69 -12.37 -10.03
CA GLY A 111 9.32 -11.25 -10.74
C GLY A 111 9.27 -9.89 -10.03
N THR A 112 8.88 -9.86 -8.75
CA THR A 112 9.00 -8.69 -7.88
C THR A 112 9.79 -9.03 -6.63
N ARG A 113 10.34 -7.99 -5.97
CA ARG A 113 11.10 -8.11 -4.72
C ARG A 113 10.63 -7.07 -3.71
N TRP A 114 10.61 -7.45 -2.44
CA TRP A 114 10.53 -6.46 -1.36
C TRP A 114 11.89 -5.76 -1.22
N VAL A 115 11.86 -4.44 -1.34
CA VAL A 115 13.02 -3.56 -1.16
C VAL A 115 12.81 -2.73 0.10
N MET A 116 13.75 -2.81 1.03
CA MET A 116 13.89 -1.84 2.13
C MET A 116 14.79 -0.69 1.65
N TRP A 117 14.29 0.53 1.67
CA TRP A 117 15.01 1.72 1.19
C TRP A 117 15.93 2.28 2.28
N PHE A 118 17.16 2.62 1.89
CA PHE A 118 18.04 3.37 2.78
C PHE A 118 17.55 4.83 2.92
N GLY A 119 17.84 5.46 4.05
CA GLY A 119 17.44 6.82 4.39
C GLY A 119 16.20 6.87 5.29
N ASP A 120 15.07 6.29 4.84
CA ASP A 120 13.80 6.29 5.58
C ASP A 120 13.37 4.90 6.08
N GLY A 121 14.01 3.82 5.63
CA GLY A 121 13.72 2.46 6.07
C GLY A 121 12.38 1.91 5.58
N LYS A 122 11.71 2.59 4.63
CA LYS A 122 10.41 2.14 4.10
C LYS A 122 10.57 0.92 3.21
N PHE A 123 9.46 0.19 3.04
CA PHE A 123 9.40 -1.00 2.21
C PHE A 123 8.58 -0.73 0.96
N SER A 124 8.97 -1.31 -0.17
CA SER A 124 8.15 -1.32 -1.39
C SER A 124 8.35 -2.62 -2.15
N VAL A 125 7.30 -3.07 -2.86
CA VAL A 125 7.43 -4.13 -3.86
C VAL A 125 7.89 -3.49 -5.16
N VAL A 126 8.98 -4.00 -5.73
CA VAL A 126 9.58 -3.46 -6.95
C VAL A 126 9.76 -4.58 -7.96
N CYS A 127 9.34 -4.35 -9.21
CA CYS A 127 9.59 -5.28 -10.32
C CYS A 127 11.10 -5.42 -10.55
N VAL A 128 11.56 -6.64 -10.82
CA VAL A 128 12.97 -6.94 -11.11
C VAL A 128 13.54 -6.04 -12.21
N GLU A 129 12.76 -5.73 -13.24
CA GLU A 129 13.15 -4.84 -14.36
C GLU A 129 13.44 -3.40 -13.92
N LYS A 130 12.94 -2.99 -12.75
CA LYS A 130 13.18 -1.66 -12.16
C LYS A 130 14.29 -1.70 -11.10
N LEU A 131 15.06 -2.79 -11.05
CA LEU A 131 16.18 -2.97 -10.14
C LEU A 131 17.50 -3.03 -10.92
N LEU A 132 18.55 -2.49 -10.31
CA LEU A 132 19.93 -2.66 -10.73
C LEU A 132 20.78 -3.09 -9.52
N PRO A 133 21.84 -3.88 -9.70
CA PRO A 133 22.75 -4.18 -8.59
C PRO A 133 23.45 -2.90 -8.12
N LEU A 134 23.77 -2.80 -6.82
CA LEU A 134 24.48 -1.62 -6.29
C LEU A 134 25.80 -1.34 -7.03
N SER A 135 26.45 -2.37 -7.58
CA SER A 135 27.65 -2.26 -8.41
C SER A 135 27.49 -1.33 -9.62
N SER A 136 26.26 -1.08 -10.08
CA SER A 136 25.93 -0.09 -11.12
C SER A 136 25.91 1.35 -10.59
N PHE A 137 26.68 1.66 -9.56
CA PHE A 137 26.71 2.96 -8.89
C PHE A 137 26.96 4.12 -9.85
N ALA A 138 27.90 3.96 -10.79
CA ALA A 138 28.27 5.01 -11.76
C ALA A 138 27.12 5.43 -12.70
N SER A 139 26.17 4.53 -13.01
CA SER A 139 25.03 4.84 -13.88
C SER A 139 23.77 5.24 -13.10
N ALA A 140 23.59 4.73 -11.88
CA ALA A 140 22.40 4.98 -11.07
C ALA A 140 22.52 6.21 -10.15
N PHE A 141 23.72 6.55 -9.69
CA PHE A 141 23.93 7.66 -8.76
C PHE A 141 23.60 9.01 -9.41
N HIS A 142 22.63 9.73 -8.83
CA HIS A 142 22.21 11.03 -9.34
C HIS A 142 22.75 12.21 -8.51
N GLN A 143 23.81 12.85 -9.01
CA GLN A 143 24.50 13.96 -8.33
C GLN A 143 23.58 15.13 -7.99
N ALA A 144 22.64 15.49 -8.87
CA ALA A 144 21.75 16.63 -8.63
C ALA A 144 20.77 16.36 -7.47
N THR A 145 20.31 15.11 -7.30
CA THR A 145 19.47 14.72 -6.16
C THR A 145 20.29 14.69 -4.89
N TYR A 146 21.51 14.16 -4.94
CA TYR A 146 22.46 14.22 -3.84
C TYR A 146 22.72 15.66 -3.36
N ASN A 147 22.82 16.64 -4.26
CA ASN A 147 23.05 18.02 -3.87
C ASN A 147 21.81 18.74 -3.31
N LYS A 148 20.60 18.24 -3.55
CA LYS A 148 19.34 18.92 -3.17
C LYS A 148 18.56 18.24 -2.05
N GLN A 149 18.66 16.93 -1.93
CA GLN A 149 17.83 16.14 -1.01
C GLN A 149 18.68 15.54 0.13
N PRO A 150 18.54 16.03 1.38
CA PRO A 150 19.24 15.49 2.54
C PRO A 150 18.96 14.00 2.77
N MET A 151 17.73 13.56 2.51
CA MET A 151 17.33 12.16 2.65
C MET A 151 18.07 11.23 1.67
N TYR A 152 18.30 11.69 0.43
CA TYR A 152 19.09 10.94 -0.54
C TYR A 152 20.57 10.86 -0.12
N ARG A 153 21.14 11.95 0.43
CA ARG A 153 22.50 11.92 0.99
C ARG A 153 22.63 10.89 2.11
N LYS A 154 21.67 10.89 3.03
CA LYS A 154 21.59 9.91 4.13
C LYS A 154 21.51 8.48 3.57
N ALA A 155 20.65 8.24 2.59
CA ALA A 155 20.49 6.93 1.96
C ALA A 155 21.80 6.43 1.31
N ILE A 156 22.52 7.32 0.60
CA ILE A 156 23.82 7.00 -0.02
C ILE A 156 24.88 6.69 1.04
N TYR A 157 24.93 7.46 2.12
CA TYR A 157 25.86 7.18 3.21
C TYR A 157 25.60 5.79 3.82
N GLU A 158 24.35 5.50 4.20
CA GLU A 158 23.98 4.24 4.85
C GLU A 158 24.26 3.02 3.96
N VAL A 159 23.89 3.06 2.68
CA VAL A 159 24.16 1.93 1.78
C VAL A 159 25.66 1.72 1.58
N LEU A 160 26.45 2.80 1.53
CA LEU A 160 27.90 2.71 1.38
C LEU A 160 28.58 2.24 2.65
N GLN A 161 28.02 2.48 3.84
CA GLN A 161 28.51 1.90 5.09
C GLN A 161 28.32 0.38 5.11
N VAL A 162 27.15 -0.10 4.67
CA VAL A 162 26.91 -1.55 4.54
C VAL A 162 27.84 -2.15 3.49
N ALA A 163 27.98 -1.49 2.33
CA ALA A 163 28.89 -1.93 1.28
C ALA A 163 30.36 -1.98 1.75
N SER A 164 30.82 -0.96 2.47
CA SER A 164 32.20 -0.90 2.97
C SER A 164 32.47 -1.97 4.02
N SER A 165 31.50 -2.22 4.90
CA SER A 165 31.57 -3.31 5.87
C SER A 165 31.68 -4.68 5.19
N ARG A 166 30.82 -4.97 4.21
CA ARG A 166 30.87 -6.24 3.44
C ARG A 166 32.18 -6.39 2.66
N ALA A 167 32.67 -5.31 2.07
CA ALA A 167 33.89 -5.31 1.29
C ALA A 167 35.18 -5.30 2.14
N GLY A 168 35.08 -5.20 3.48
CA GLY A 168 36.23 -5.02 4.37
C GLY A 168 36.98 -3.69 4.13
N LYS A 169 36.32 -2.70 3.52
CA LYS A 169 36.90 -1.40 3.20
C LYS A 169 36.80 -0.48 4.42
N ILE A 170 37.93 -0.20 5.03
CA ILE A 170 38.03 0.72 6.17
C ILE A 170 38.25 2.14 5.63
N PHE A 171 37.38 3.06 6.01
CA PHE A 171 37.57 4.50 5.82
C PHE A 171 38.07 5.09 7.14
N PRO A 172 39.16 5.87 7.14
CA PRO A 172 39.69 6.46 8.38
C PRO A 172 38.62 7.30 9.08
N ALA A 173 38.38 7.03 10.36
CA ALA A 173 37.72 8.00 11.23
C ALA A 173 38.79 9.04 11.63
N CYS A 174 38.55 10.32 11.37
CA CYS A 174 39.45 11.36 11.86
C CYS A 174 39.46 11.36 13.40
N PRO A 175 40.62 11.59 14.05
CA PRO A 175 40.70 11.67 15.50
C PRO A 175 39.79 12.78 16.05
N GLU A 176 39.16 12.52 17.18
CA GLU A 176 38.40 13.49 17.97
C GLU A 176 39.32 14.66 18.36
N ASN A 177 39.25 15.76 17.63
CA ASN A 177 39.73 17.03 18.13
C ASN A 177 38.80 18.16 17.65
N ASP A 178 38.28 18.88 18.63
CA ASP A 178 37.38 20.03 18.61
C ASP A 178 35.97 19.85 18.00
N GLU A 179 34.96 20.04 18.86
CA GLU A 179 33.50 19.90 18.64
C GLU A 179 32.87 20.85 17.59
N THR A 180 33.66 21.46 16.71
CA THR A 180 33.17 22.41 15.70
C THR A 180 33.29 21.92 14.25
N ASP A 181 33.93 20.76 13.98
CA ASP A 181 34.21 20.32 12.59
C ASP A 181 33.65 18.94 12.20
N THR A 182 32.80 18.33 13.03
CA THR A 182 32.23 16.98 12.81
C THR A 182 31.47 16.87 11.47
N SER A 183 30.78 17.93 11.06
CA SER A 183 30.04 17.95 9.78
C SER A 183 30.95 17.89 8.57
N LYS A 184 32.11 18.58 8.60
CA LYS A 184 33.06 18.57 7.47
C LYS A 184 33.79 17.22 7.36
N VAL A 185 34.07 16.58 8.50
CA VAL A 185 34.68 15.24 8.55
C VAL A 185 33.77 14.20 7.91
N VAL A 186 32.46 14.22 8.24
CA VAL A 186 31.47 13.30 7.66
C VAL A 186 31.29 13.55 6.16
N GLU A 187 31.38 14.80 5.70
CA GLU A 187 31.34 15.13 4.27
C GLU A 187 32.57 14.61 3.50
N ILE A 188 33.77 14.73 4.08
CA ILE A 188 35.01 14.20 3.47
C ILE A 188 34.95 12.68 3.37
N GLN A 189 34.51 12.00 4.45
CA GLN A 189 34.35 10.54 4.45
C GLN A 189 33.32 10.10 3.40
N ASN A 190 32.16 10.77 3.34
CA ASN A 190 31.15 10.51 2.32
C ASN A 190 31.70 10.64 0.89
N LYS A 191 32.48 11.69 0.63
CA LYS A 191 33.09 11.90 -0.68
C LYS A 191 34.03 10.75 -1.05
N GLN A 192 34.86 10.28 -0.11
CA GLN A 192 35.75 9.13 -0.33
C GLN A 192 34.97 7.83 -0.60
N MET A 193 33.86 7.61 0.10
CA MET A 193 33.00 6.44 -0.12
C MET A 193 32.35 6.49 -1.51
N ILE A 194 31.89 7.67 -1.95
CA ILE A 194 31.31 7.87 -3.28
C ILE A 194 32.37 7.66 -4.37
N GLU A 195 33.58 8.21 -4.21
CA GLU A 195 34.68 8.00 -5.16
C GLU A 195 35.06 6.52 -5.27
N TRP A 196 35.09 5.80 -4.15
CA TRP A 196 35.30 4.35 -4.11
C TRP A 196 34.19 3.57 -4.86
N ALA A 197 32.94 3.96 -4.67
CA ALA A 197 31.80 3.34 -5.34
C ALA A 197 31.77 3.64 -6.84
N LEU A 198 32.08 4.88 -7.24
CA LEU A 198 32.26 5.28 -8.65
C LEU A 198 33.43 4.53 -9.30
N GLY A 199 34.48 4.23 -8.53
CA GLY A 199 35.59 3.37 -8.94
C GLY A 199 35.25 1.87 -9.00
N GLY A 200 33.98 1.49 -8.84
CA GLY A 200 33.52 0.12 -8.96
C GLY A 200 33.83 -0.76 -7.75
N PHE A 201 33.92 -0.19 -6.55
CA PHE A 201 34.09 -0.90 -5.28
C PHE A 201 35.40 -1.70 -5.14
N GLN A 202 36.48 -1.24 -5.76
CA GLN A 202 37.79 -1.91 -5.71
C GLN A 202 38.39 -1.94 -4.29
N PRO A 203 39.14 -3.00 -3.92
CA PRO A 203 39.65 -4.09 -4.77
C PRO A 203 38.72 -5.30 -4.90
N SER A 204 37.70 -5.42 -4.04
CA SER A 204 36.80 -6.58 -4.04
C SER A 204 35.78 -6.55 -5.18
N GLY A 205 35.48 -5.35 -5.69
CA GLY A 205 34.54 -5.15 -6.78
C GLY A 205 33.11 -5.56 -6.38
N PRO A 206 32.25 -5.89 -7.36
CA PRO A 206 30.87 -6.31 -7.12
C PRO A 206 30.74 -7.50 -6.15
N LYS A 207 31.70 -8.44 -6.18
CA LYS A 207 31.70 -9.62 -5.29
C LYS A 207 31.80 -9.24 -3.82
N GLY A 208 32.49 -8.15 -3.49
CA GLY A 208 32.59 -7.66 -2.11
C GLY A 208 31.30 -7.06 -1.56
N LEU A 209 30.27 -6.88 -2.40
CA LEU A 209 28.97 -6.35 -1.99
C LEU A 209 27.96 -7.46 -1.68
N GLU A 210 28.30 -8.70 -2.00
CA GLU A 210 27.42 -9.83 -1.79
C GLU A 210 27.03 -9.95 -0.30
N PRO A 211 25.76 -10.28 0.00
CA PRO A 211 25.33 -10.45 1.39
C PRO A 211 26.10 -11.59 2.06
N PRO A 212 26.51 -11.44 3.34
CA PRO A 212 26.92 -12.53 4.21
C PRO A 212 25.86 -13.62 4.32
N GLU A 213 26.24 -14.83 4.71
CA GLU A 213 25.33 -15.98 4.77
C GLU A 213 24.16 -15.74 5.75
N GLU A 214 24.44 -15.04 6.85
CA GLU A 214 23.46 -14.63 7.86
C GLU A 214 22.41 -13.67 7.28
N GLU A 215 22.81 -12.87 6.29
CA GLU A 215 21.95 -11.91 5.63
C GLU A 215 21.15 -12.49 4.47
N ARG A 216 21.60 -13.61 3.90
CA ARG A 216 20.92 -14.37 2.85
C ARG A 216 19.80 -15.25 3.41
N ASN A 217 19.98 -15.76 4.63
CA ASN A 217 19.01 -16.62 5.28
C ASN A 217 18.69 -16.14 6.70
N PRO A 218 17.77 -15.19 6.86
CA PRO A 218 17.33 -14.76 8.18
C PRO A 218 16.38 -15.76 8.87
N TYR A 219 16.18 -16.96 8.30
CA TYR A 219 15.56 -18.08 9.02
C TYR A 219 16.58 -18.90 9.84
N LYS A 220 17.90 -18.69 9.64
CA LYS A 220 18.94 -19.57 10.21
C LYS A 220 19.20 -19.34 11.72
N GLU A 221 18.94 -18.15 12.25
CA GLU A 221 19.15 -17.85 13.70
C GLU A 221 18.24 -18.67 14.64
N VAL A 222 17.23 -19.38 14.14
CA VAL A 222 16.20 -20.03 14.98
C VAL A 222 16.26 -21.56 14.95
N TYR A 223 16.90 -22.16 13.95
CA TYR A 223 16.79 -23.60 13.71
C TYR A 223 17.90 -24.47 14.32
N THR A 224 18.96 -23.89 14.89
CA THR A 224 20.15 -24.69 15.29
C THR A 224 20.23 -25.04 16.78
N GLU A 225 19.37 -24.49 17.65
CA GLU A 225 19.44 -24.80 19.09
C GLU A 225 18.07 -25.10 19.74
N MET A 226 17.44 -26.22 19.39
CA MET A 226 16.59 -27.00 20.31
C MET A 226 15.95 -28.21 19.60
N TRP A 227 16.72 -29.29 19.44
CA TRP A 227 16.18 -30.66 19.36
C TRP A 227 17.14 -31.59 20.10
N VAL A 228 17.02 -31.59 21.43
CA VAL A 228 17.33 -32.79 22.20
C VAL A 228 16.00 -33.21 22.80
N GLU A 229 15.42 -34.30 22.28
CA GLU A 229 14.27 -34.94 22.91
C GLU A 229 14.61 -35.38 24.34
N PRO A 230 13.72 -35.15 25.31
CA PRO A 230 13.66 -36.02 26.47
C PRO A 230 12.32 -36.76 26.48
N GLU A 231 12.46 -38.08 26.43
CA GLU A 231 11.48 -39.12 26.68
C GLU A 231 10.67 -38.88 27.97
N ALA A 232 9.44 -39.41 27.95
CA ALA A 232 8.44 -39.29 29.00
C ALA A 232 8.89 -39.82 30.37
N ALA A 233 8.72 -39.02 31.43
CA ALA A 233 8.59 -39.52 32.80
C ALA A 233 7.81 -38.55 33.73
N ALA A 234 6.58 -38.95 34.03
CA ALA A 234 5.82 -38.88 35.29
C ALA A 234 6.08 -37.79 36.37
N TYR A 235 4.98 -37.09 36.71
CA TYR A 235 4.44 -36.71 38.04
C TYR A 235 5.38 -36.30 39.21
N ALA A 236 5.22 -35.05 39.71
CA ALA A 236 4.89 -34.71 41.11
C ALA A 236 4.65 -33.18 41.34
N PRO A 237 3.85 -32.76 42.35
CA PRO A 237 3.40 -31.36 42.58
C PRO A 237 4.30 -30.54 43.58
N PRO A 238 4.07 -29.21 43.78
CA PRO A 238 5.05 -28.22 44.29
C PRO A 238 4.98 -27.99 45.82
N PRO A 239 5.97 -27.35 46.49
CA PRO A 239 5.87 -25.93 46.94
C PRO A 239 7.26 -25.25 47.32
N PRO A 240 7.37 -24.16 48.14
CA PRO A 240 6.93 -22.77 47.96
C PRO A 240 8.05 -21.68 48.15
N ALA A 241 7.64 -20.43 47.92
CA ALA A 241 8.34 -19.12 47.99
C ALA A 241 9.47 -18.84 49.01
N LYS A 242 10.49 -18.03 48.59
CA LYS A 242 10.92 -16.75 49.20
C LYS A 242 11.96 -15.97 48.34
N LYS A 243 11.82 -14.63 48.42
CA LYS A 243 12.40 -13.45 47.71
C LYS A 243 13.95 -13.28 47.78
N PRO A 244 14.55 -12.12 47.38
CA PRO A 244 14.64 -11.44 46.07
C PRO A 244 16.12 -11.13 45.68
N ARG A 245 16.45 -10.95 44.39
CA ARG A 245 17.71 -10.27 44.02
C ARG A 245 17.58 -9.49 42.71
N LYS A 246 17.94 -8.21 42.77
CA LYS A 246 18.12 -7.29 41.64
C LYS A 246 19.29 -7.75 40.78
N SER A 247 19.08 -7.88 39.47
CA SER A 247 20.12 -7.60 38.47
C SER A 247 19.48 -6.90 37.28
N THR A 248 19.94 -5.68 37.05
CA THR A 248 19.81 -4.95 35.80
C THR A 248 20.45 -5.76 34.68
N THR A 249 19.63 -6.26 33.77
CA THR A 249 20.08 -6.78 32.48
C THR A 249 19.02 -6.33 31.48
N GLU A 250 19.40 -5.41 30.61
CA GLU A 250 18.56 -4.98 29.50
C GLU A 250 18.19 -6.21 28.68
N LYS A 251 16.90 -6.48 28.55
CA LYS A 251 16.41 -7.55 27.68
C LYS A 251 16.79 -7.21 26.24
N PRO A 252 17.43 -8.12 25.48
CA PRO A 252 17.49 -7.97 24.05
C PRO A 252 16.05 -7.97 23.53
N LYS A 253 15.69 -6.97 22.72
CA LYS A 253 14.42 -6.94 22.02
C LYS A 253 14.44 -8.06 20.97
N VAL A 254 14.03 -9.26 21.37
CA VAL A 254 13.74 -10.37 20.45
C VAL A 254 12.62 -9.88 19.52
N LYS A 255 12.94 -9.65 18.24
CA LYS A 255 11.91 -9.50 17.22
C LYS A 255 11.26 -10.88 17.06
N GLU A 256 10.04 -11.02 17.56
CA GLU A 256 9.25 -12.23 17.34
C GLU A 256 9.03 -12.43 15.84
N ILE A 257 9.53 -13.56 15.36
CA ILE A 257 9.41 -14.05 13.99
C ILE A 257 7.97 -14.50 13.78
N ILE A 258 7.30 -13.96 12.77
CA ILE A 258 5.93 -14.29 12.42
C ILE A 258 5.98 -15.11 11.14
N ASP A 259 5.85 -16.43 11.26
CA ASP A 259 5.73 -17.38 10.14
C ASP A 259 4.25 -17.47 9.68
N GLU A 260 4.00 -17.69 8.39
CA GLU A 260 2.65 -17.78 7.78
C GLU A 260 1.84 -18.91 8.45
N ARG A 261 2.49 -20.05 8.73
CA ARG A 261 1.91 -21.17 9.49
C ARG A 261 1.59 -20.82 10.94
N THR A 262 2.23 -19.80 11.51
CA THR A 262 1.93 -19.33 12.86
C THR A 262 0.58 -18.65 12.89
N ARG A 263 0.24 -17.83 11.89
CA ARG A 263 -1.07 -17.19 11.81
C ARG A 263 -2.19 -18.24 11.70
N GLU A 264 -2.04 -19.25 10.84
CA GLU A 264 -3.02 -20.32 10.69
C GLU A 264 -3.20 -21.13 11.97
N ARG A 265 -2.09 -21.54 12.60
CA ARG A 265 -2.09 -22.26 13.88
C ARG A 265 -2.79 -21.46 14.98
N LEU A 266 -2.48 -20.17 15.11
CA LEU A 266 -3.07 -19.31 16.13
C LEU A 266 -4.57 -19.13 15.90
N VAL A 267 -4.99 -18.95 14.65
CA VAL A 267 -6.41 -18.88 14.30
C VAL A 267 -7.12 -20.21 14.58
N TYR A 268 -6.45 -21.35 14.34
CA TYR A 268 -6.95 -22.65 14.74
C TYR A 268 -7.11 -22.77 16.27
N GLU A 269 -6.13 -22.34 17.06
CA GLU A 269 -6.23 -22.29 18.53
C GLU A 269 -7.42 -21.43 18.99
N VAL A 270 -7.69 -20.31 18.32
CA VAL A 270 -8.88 -19.47 18.58
C VAL A 270 -10.17 -20.23 18.26
N ARG A 271 -10.24 -20.97 17.14
CA ARG A 271 -11.41 -21.83 16.82
C ARG A 271 -11.63 -22.91 17.87
N GLN A 272 -10.55 -23.48 18.42
CA GLN A 272 -10.59 -24.45 19.50
C GLN A 272 -10.85 -23.82 20.89
N LYS A 273 -11.05 -22.51 20.96
CA LYS A 273 -11.25 -21.74 22.20
C LYS A 273 -10.08 -21.85 23.19
N CYS A 274 -8.88 -22.16 22.68
CA CYS A 274 -7.65 -22.19 23.47
C CYS A 274 -6.98 -20.81 23.59
N ARG A 275 -7.44 -19.83 22.81
CA ARG A 275 -6.91 -18.47 22.76
C ARG A 275 -8.01 -17.47 22.40
N ASN A 276 -7.95 -16.24 22.91
CA ASN A 276 -8.86 -15.18 22.46
C ASN A 276 -8.33 -14.55 21.17
N ILE A 277 -9.26 -14.19 20.27
CA ILE A 277 -8.90 -13.51 19.01
C ILE A 277 -8.28 -12.13 19.22
N GLU A 278 -8.57 -11.49 20.37
CA GLU A 278 -8.03 -10.18 20.73
C GLU A 278 -6.56 -10.25 21.20
N ASP A 279 -6.08 -11.44 21.56
CA ASP A 279 -4.71 -11.70 22.00
C ASP A 279 -3.75 -11.98 20.82
N ILE A 280 -4.25 -11.95 19.59
CA ILE A 280 -3.45 -12.14 18.37
C ILE A 280 -3.70 -11.01 17.37
N CYS A 281 -2.66 -10.64 16.62
CA CYS A 281 -2.83 -9.72 15.51
C CYS A 281 -3.59 -10.41 14.38
N ILE A 282 -4.85 -10.04 14.13
CA ILE A 282 -5.66 -10.69 13.08
C ILE A 282 -5.15 -10.39 11.67
N SER A 283 -4.30 -9.37 11.50
CA SER A 283 -3.71 -8.99 10.22
C SER A 283 -2.52 -9.88 9.83
N CYS A 284 -1.62 -10.22 10.77
CA CYS A 284 -0.40 -10.98 10.46
C CYS A 284 -0.13 -12.20 11.34
N GLY A 285 -0.82 -12.38 12.46
CA GLY A 285 -0.59 -13.48 13.42
C GLY A 285 0.43 -13.18 14.53
N SER A 286 0.96 -11.95 14.64
CA SER A 286 1.83 -11.57 15.76
C SER A 286 1.14 -11.71 17.12
N LEU A 287 1.88 -12.16 18.13
CA LEU A 287 1.43 -12.14 19.53
C LEU A 287 1.72 -10.81 20.24
N ASN A 288 2.53 -9.94 19.63
CA ASN A 288 2.87 -8.62 20.16
C ASN A 288 1.76 -7.60 19.84
N VAL A 289 0.56 -7.87 20.36
CA VAL A 289 -0.62 -7.02 20.21
C VAL A 289 -0.45 -5.77 21.06
N THR A 290 -0.54 -4.61 20.41
CA THR A 290 -0.45 -3.31 21.09
C THR A 290 -1.72 -2.49 20.95
N LEU A 291 -2.57 -2.81 19.97
CA LEU A 291 -3.87 -2.17 19.76
C LEU A 291 -4.91 -3.21 19.38
N GLU A 292 -6.17 -2.80 19.40
CA GLU A 292 -7.26 -3.55 18.78
C GLU A 292 -7.41 -3.15 17.32
N HIS A 293 -7.73 -4.11 16.44
CA HIS A 293 -7.99 -3.83 15.04
C HIS A 293 -9.22 -2.89 14.88
N PRO A 294 -9.14 -1.80 14.11
CA PRO A 294 -10.15 -0.74 14.13
C PRO A 294 -11.52 -1.17 13.56
N LEU A 295 -11.54 -2.16 12.65
CA LEU A 295 -12.75 -2.57 11.93
C LEU A 295 -13.42 -3.85 12.47
N PHE A 296 -12.62 -4.75 13.03
CA PHE A 296 -13.03 -6.12 13.38
C PHE A 296 -12.53 -6.48 14.78
N ILE A 297 -13.23 -7.39 15.45
CA ILE A 297 -12.80 -7.93 16.75
C ILE A 297 -11.52 -8.73 16.54
N GLY A 298 -10.48 -8.38 17.29
CA GLY A 298 -9.13 -8.91 17.13
C GLY A 298 -8.04 -7.91 17.50
N GLY A 299 -6.85 -8.43 17.79
CA GLY A 299 -5.67 -7.61 18.08
C GLY A 299 -4.99 -7.07 16.83
N MET A 300 -4.06 -6.13 17.03
CA MET A 300 -3.23 -5.50 16.01
C MET A 300 -1.86 -5.17 16.61
N CYS A 301 -0.79 -5.60 15.94
CA CYS A 301 0.57 -5.23 16.33
C CYS A 301 0.94 -3.85 15.76
N GLN A 302 2.01 -3.26 16.30
CA GLN A 302 2.47 -1.92 15.89
C GLN A 302 2.84 -1.84 14.39
N ASN A 303 3.43 -2.90 13.83
CA ASN A 303 3.80 -2.92 12.41
C ASN A 303 2.55 -2.93 11.52
N CYS A 304 1.55 -3.75 11.85
CA CYS A 304 0.28 -3.74 11.14
C CYS A 304 -0.44 -2.41 11.28
N LYS A 305 -0.36 -1.73 12.44
CA LYS A 305 -0.88 -0.37 12.57
C LYS A 305 -0.25 0.58 11.56
N ASN A 306 1.08 0.60 11.46
CA ASN A 306 1.77 1.48 10.53
C ASN A 306 1.37 1.16 9.08
N CYS A 307 1.33 -0.13 8.74
CA CYS A 307 0.85 -0.62 7.45
C CYS A 307 -0.58 -0.14 7.14
N PHE A 308 -1.48 -0.24 8.12
CA PHE A 308 -2.87 0.19 7.97
C PHE A 308 -3.01 1.69 7.75
N LEU A 309 -2.22 2.50 8.47
CA LEU A 309 -2.19 3.96 8.29
C LEU A 309 -1.74 4.35 6.88
N GLU A 310 -0.80 3.61 6.28
CA GLU A 310 -0.32 3.87 4.92
C GLU A 310 -1.28 3.38 3.84
N CYS A 311 -1.91 2.21 4.04
CA CYS A 311 -2.55 1.47 2.96
C CYS A 311 -4.08 1.55 2.94
N ALA A 312 -4.76 1.86 4.05
CA ALA A 312 -6.22 1.71 4.14
C ALA A 312 -7.02 2.65 3.20
N TYR A 313 -6.42 3.73 2.72
CA TYR A 313 -7.01 4.70 1.79
C TYR A 313 -6.28 4.77 0.43
N GLN A 314 -5.51 3.73 0.08
CA GLN A 314 -4.98 3.57 -1.28
C GLN A 314 -6.01 2.86 -2.16
N TYR A 315 -6.22 3.38 -3.36
CA TYR A 315 -7.17 2.86 -4.34
C TYR A 315 -6.46 2.65 -5.67
N ASP A 316 -6.83 1.59 -6.37
CA ASP A 316 -6.36 1.30 -7.72
C ASP A 316 -7.21 2.03 -8.77
N ASP A 317 -6.77 1.94 -10.03
CA ASP A 317 -7.42 2.61 -11.17
C ASP A 317 -8.87 2.11 -11.42
N ASP A 318 -9.25 0.96 -10.84
CA ASP A 318 -10.60 0.41 -10.88
C ASP A 318 -11.55 1.01 -9.81
N GLY A 319 -11.03 1.88 -8.93
CA GLY A 319 -11.77 2.54 -7.85
C GLY A 319 -11.96 1.68 -6.59
N TYR A 320 -11.39 0.48 -6.52
CA TYR A 320 -11.36 -0.35 -5.31
C TYR A 320 -10.08 -0.10 -4.51
N GLN A 321 -10.10 -0.48 -3.23
CA GLN A 321 -8.92 -0.45 -2.39
C GLN A 321 -7.82 -1.35 -2.97
N SER A 322 -6.59 -0.83 -3.01
CA SER A 322 -5.42 -1.57 -3.52
C SER A 322 -5.04 -2.77 -2.64
N TYR A 323 -5.49 -2.80 -1.39
CA TYR A 323 -5.11 -3.81 -0.41
C TYR A 323 -6.30 -4.28 0.43
N CYS A 324 -6.21 -5.52 0.90
CA CYS A 324 -7.21 -6.13 1.77
C CYS A 324 -7.56 -5.24 2.97
N THR A 325 -8.86 -5.06 3.22
CA THR A 325 -9.42 -4.30 4.35
C THR A 325 -8.97 -4.81 5.73
N ILE A 326 -8.51 -6.06 5.85
CA ILE A 326 -8.09 -6.68 7.13
C ILE A 326 -6.57 -6.60 7.35
N CYS A 327 -5.78 -7.06 6.37
CA CYS A 327 -4.33 -7.19 6.54
C CYS A 327 -3.51 -6.10 5.84
N CYS A 328 -4.13 -5.25 5.01
CA CYS A 328 -3.44 -4.29 4.17
C CYS A 328 -2.33 -4.94 3.30
N GLY A 329 -2.62 -6.16 2.85
CA GLY A 329 -1.82 -6.95 1.91
C GLY A 329 -2.74 -7.86 1.09
N GLY A 330 -2.30 -9.10 0.88
CA GLY A 330 -3.01 -10.09 0.07
C GLY A 330 -2.66 -10.00 -1.41
N ARG A 331 -2.41 -11.16 -2.03
CA ARG A 331 -2.09 -11.27 -3.47
C ARG A 331 -3.32 -11.27 -4.35
N GLU A 332 -4.37 -11.94 -3.89
CA GLU A 332 -5.66 -12.07 -4.58
C GLU A 332 -6.76 -11.58 -3.65
N VAL A 333 -7.65 -10.73 -4.16
CA VAL A 333 -8.69 -10.05 -3.38
C VAL A 333 -10.07 -10.20 -4.01
N LEU A 334 -11.07 -10.32 -3.14
CA LEU A 334 -12.49 -10.31 -3.45
C LEU A 334 -13.00 -8.88 -3.37
N MET A 335 -13.58 -8.38 -4.46
CA MET A 335 -14.17 -7.04 -4.53
C MET A 335 -15.63 -7.07 -4.08
N CYS A 336 -16.04 -6.06 -3.32
CA CYS A 336 -17.43 -5.94 -2.85
C CYS A 336 -18.37 -5.55 -3.99
N GLY A 337 -19.45 -6.31 -4.21
CA GLY A 337 -20.48 -5.98 -5.21
C GLY A 337 -21.50 -4.92 -4.79
N ASN A 338 -21.45 -4.43 -3.54
CA ASN A 338 -22.34 -3.37 -3.07
C ASN A 338 -22.00 -2.02 -3.70
N ASN A 339 -23.00 -1.34 -4.24
CA ASN A 339 -22.87 0.00 -4.81
C ASN A 339 -22.22 0.97 -3.82
N ASN A 340 -21.27 1.76 -4.31
CA ASN A 340 -20.49 2.74 -3.54
C ASN A 340 -19.61 2.13 -2.43
N CYS A 341 -19.40 0.82 -2.39
CA CYS A 341 -18.41 0.18 -1.54
C CYS A 341 -17.17 -0.20 -2.35
N CYS A 342 -16.02 0.33 -1.94
CA CYS A 342 -14.74 0.12 -2.62
C CYS A 342 -13.84 -0.88 -1.88
N ARG A 343 -14.38 -1.67 -0.94
CA ARG A 343 -13.58 -2.55 -0.09
C ARG A 343 -13.27 -3.85 -0.78
N CYS A 344 -12.08 -4.39 -0.49
CA CYS A 344 -11.66 -5.71 -0.93
C CYS A 344 -11.13 -6.55 0.24
N PHE A 345 -11.20 -7.87 0.11
CA PHE A 345 -10.77 -8.83 1.13
C PHE A 345 -9.94 -9.94 0.50
N CYS A 346 -8.72 -10.20 0.98
CA CYS A 346 -7.90 -11.25 0.40
C CYS A 346 -8.43 -12.65 0.73
N VAL A 347 -8.25 -13.57 -0.23
CA VAL A 347 -8.66 -14.98 -0.14
C VAL A 347 -8.17 -15.62 1.16
N GLU A 348 -6.88 -15.41 1.49
CA GLU A 348 -6.25 -15.91 2.71
C GLU A 348 -6.96 -15.44 3.99
N CYS A 349 -7.25 -14.13 4.12
CA CYS A 349 -7.95 -13.62 5.31
C CYS A 349 -9.35 -14.20 5.44
N VAL A 350 -10.05 -14.39 4.30
CA VAL A 350 -11.39 -14.95 4.30
C VAL A 350 -11.37 -16.41 4.72
N ASP A 351 -10.50 -17.23 4.13
CA ASP A 351 -10.44 -18.65 4.48
C ASP A 351 -9.95 -18.89 5.92
N LEU A 352 -9.03 -18.04 6.40
CA LEU A 352 -8.56 -18.11 7.78
C LEU A 352 -9.59 -17.61 8.80
N LEU A 353 -10.20 -16.44 8.61
CA LEU A 353 -11.03 -15.82 9.64
C LEU A 353 -12.52 -16.20 9.53
N VAL A 354 -13.02 -16.41 8.31
CA VAL A 354 -14.42 -16.79 8.07
C VAL A 354 -14.58 -18.30 8.09
N GLY A 355 -13.74 -19.03 7.36
CA GLY A 355 -13.81 -20.48 7.28
C GLY A 355 -13.17 -21.03 6.01
N PRO A 356 -12.55 -22.23 6.03
CA PRO A 356 -11.97 -22.82 4.83
C PRO A 356 -13.00 -22.93 3.69
N GLY A 357 -12.66 -22.43 2.50
CA GLY A 357 -13.53 -22.43 1.33
C GLY A 357 -14.57 -21.30 1.31
N ALA A 358 -14.55 -20.39 2.29
CA ALA A 358 -15.44 -19.23 2.31
C ALA A 358 -15.10 -18.24 1.18
N ALA A 359 -13.82 -18.13 0.79
CA ALA A 359 -13.43 -17.30 -0.33
C ALA A 359 -14.04 -17.83 -1.64
N GLN A 360 -13.96 -19.15 -1.87
CA GLN A 360 -14.54 -19.76 -3.05
C GLN A 360 -16.08 -19.71 -3.07
N ALA A 361 -16.71 -19.73 -1.89
CA ALA A 361 -18.14 -19.47 -1.79
C ALA A 361 -18.49 -18.03 -2.19
N ALA A 362 -17.70 -17.05 -1.74
CA ALA A 362 -17.89 -15.64 -2.11
C ALA A 362 -17.64 -15.37 -3.61
N ILE A 363 -16.65 -16.02 -4.23
CA ILE A 363 -16.38 -15.91 -5.68
C ILE A 363 -17.59 -16.37 -6.51
N LYS A 364 -18.31 -17.39 -6.03
CA LYS A 364 -19.49 -17.94 -6.71
C LYS A 364 -20.79 -17.18 -6.40
N GLU A 365 -20.74 -16.23 -5.47
CA GLU A 365 -21.90 -15.42 -5.07
C GLU A 365 -21.92 -14.13 -5.88
N ASP A 366 -23.00 -13.90 -6.63
CA ASP A 366 -23.17 -12.69 -7.44
C ASP A 366 -24.58 -12.10 -7.21
N PRO A 367 -24.72 -10.90 -6.62
CA PRO A 367 -23.65 -10.03 -6.11
C PRO A 367 -23.22 -10.40 -4.67
N TRP A 368 -21.91 -10.57 -4.46
CA TRP A 368 -21.34 -10.75 -3.13
C TRP A 368 -21.25 -9.43 -2.34
N ASN A 369 -21.82 -9.41 -1.14
CA ASN A 369 -21.69 -8.28 -0.21
C ASN A 369 -20.58 -8.53 0.82
N CYS A 370 -19.61 -7.61 0.90
CA CYS A 370 -18.52 -7.78 1.84
C CYS A 370 -18.96 -7.72 3.31
N TYR A 371 -18.08 -8.18 4.20
CA TYR A 371 -18.35 -8.28 5.64
C TYR A 371 -18.59 -6.95 6.36
N MET A 372 -18.28 -5.82 5.71
CA MET A 372 -18.60 -4.48 6.21
C MET A 372 -19.99 -4.00 5.77
N CYS A 373 -20.51 -4.50 4.65
CA CYS A 373 -21.81 -4.14 4.09
C CYS A 373 -22.92 -5.09 4.50
N GLY A 374 -22.60 -6.37 4.68
CA GLY A 374 -23.58 -7.38 5.03
C GLY A 374 -24.37 -7.04 6.29
N HIS A 375 -25.63 -7.49 6.32
CA HIS A 375 -26.55 -7.29 7.44
C HIS A 375 -26.10 -8.05 8.70
N LYS A 376 -25.43 -9.20 8.54
CA LYS A 376 -24.82 -9.93 9.65
C LYS A 376 -23.52 -9.25 10.06
N GLY A 377 -23.30 -9.11 11.37
CA GLY A 377 -22.04 -8.61 11.92
C GLY A 377 -21.00 -9.70 12.21
N VAL A 378 -21.35 -10.97 12.02
CA VAL A 378 -20.50 -12.13 12.40
C VAL A 378 -20.43 -13.13 11.24
N TYR A 379 -19.20 -13.47 10.83
CA TYR A 379 -18.88 -14.43 9.78
C TYR A 379 -17.72 -15.33 10.26
N GLY A 380 -18.03 -16.52 10.76
CA GLY A 380 -17.04 -17.37 11.40
C GLY A 380 -16.44 -16.71 12.65
N LEU A 381 -15.11 -16.57 12.69
CA LEU A 381 -14.41 -15.82 13.73
C LEU A 381 -14.40 -14.31 13.46
N LEU A 382 -14.61 -13.88 12.21
CA LEU A 382 -14.60 -12.48 11.82
C LEU A 382 -15.87 -11.78 12.32
N ARG A 383 -15.72 -10.85 13.27
CA ARG A 383 -16.83 -10.03 13.78
C ARG A 383 -16.57 -8.55 13.53
N ARG A 384 -17.49 -7.88 12.82
CA ARG A 384 -17.48 -6.43 12.62
C ARG A 384 -17.72 -5.74 13.97
N ARG A 385 -16.92 -4.72 14.29
CA ARG A 385 -17.15 -3.88 15.47
C ARG A 385 -18.35 -2.97 15.24
N GLU A 386 -19.20 -2.75 16.23
CA GLU A 386 -20.33 -1.81 16.11
C GLU A 386 -19.85 -0.35 16.18
N ASP A 387 -18.81 -0.09 16.97
CA ASP A 387 -18.16 1.21 17.17
C ASP A 387 -17.01 1.48 16.16
N TRP A 388 -16.88 0.66 15.12
CA TRP A 388 -15.82 0.78 14.10
C TRP A 388 -15.68 2.20 13.50
N PRO A 389 -16.75 2.99 13.25
CA PRO A 389 -16.62 4.32 12.66
C PRO A 389 -15.77 5.24 13.56
N SER A 390 -16.08 5.25 14.86
CA SER A 390 -15.39 6.07 15.87
C SER A 390 -13.96 5.57 16.10
N ARG A 391 -13.77 4.24 16.16
CA ARG A 391 -12.43 3.64 16.33
C ARG A 391 -11.51 3.95 15.16
N LEU A 392 -11.99 3.80 13.93
CA LEU A 392 -11.22 4.11 12.72
C LEU A 392 -10.80 5.57 12.73
N GLN A 393 -11.71 6.47 13.09
CA GLN A 393 -11.41 7.88 13.23
C GLN A 393 -10.30 8.15 14.27
N MET A 394 -10.40 7.56 15.48
CA MET A 394 -9.36 7.73 16.52
C MET A 394 -8.02 7.13 16.08
N PHE A 395 -8.07 6.06 15.28
CA PHE A 395 -6.89 5.39 14.75
C PHE A 395 -6.02 6.33 13.90
N PHE A 396 -6.66 7.21 13.10
CA PHE A 396 -5.97 8.21 12.26
C PHE A 396 -5.74 9.56 12.96
N ALA A 397 -6.48 9.88 14.03
CA ALA A 397 -6.36 11.15 14.74
C ALA A 397 -5.20 11.18 15.76
N ASN A 398 -4.69 10.03 16.21
CA ASN A 398 -3.67 9.93 17.26
C ASN A 398 -2.21 10.20 16.80
N ASN A 399 -1.98 11.16 15.91
CA ASN A 399 -0.63 11.65 15.62
C ASN A 399 -0.22 12.65 16.71
N HIS A 400 0.67 12.20 17.61
CA HIS A 400 1.02 12.85 18.88
C HIS A 400 1.84 14.16 18.80
N ASP A 401 1.96 14.79 17.63
CA ASP A 401 2.94 15.87 17.43
C ASP A 401 2.33 17.27 17.23
N GLN A 402 1.03 17.45 17.43
CA GLN A 402 0.39 18.75 17.20
C GLN A 402 -0.58 19.16 18.32
N GLU A 403 -0.30 20.29 18.96
CA GLU A 403 -1.16 21.00 19.93
C GLU A 403 -2.36 21.68 19.23
N PHE A 404 -3.15 20.93 18.48
CA PHE A 404 -4.42 21.44 17.94
C PHE A 404 -5.59 20.98 18.79
N ASP A 405 -6.64 21.80 18.82
CA ASP A 405 -7.94 21.37 19.34
C ASP A 405 -8.36 20.08 18.63
N PRO A 406 -9.02 19.14 19.34
CA PRO A 406 -9.48 17.89 18.75
C PRO A 406 -10.30 18.18 17.49
N PRO A 407 -9.89 17.66 16.31
CA PRO A 407 -10.58 17.97 15.08
C PRO A 407 -12.04 17.52 15.18
N LYS A 408 -12.97 18.31 14.65
CA LYS A 408 -14.35 17.87 14.49
C LYS A 408 -14.36 16.75 13.46
N VAL A 409 -14.73 15.55 13.89
CA VAL A 409 -14.71 14.39 13.00
C VAL A 409 -16.10 13.91 12.66
N TYR A 410 -16.20 13.28 11.49
CA TYR A 410 -17.44 12.77 10.94
C TYR A 410 -17.33 11.24 10.76
N PRO A 411 -18.30 10.45 11.25
CA PRO A 411 -18.27 9.01 11.07
C PRO A 411 -18.42 8.65 9.59
N PRO A 412 -17.70 7.62 9.10
CA PRO A 412 -17.89 7.11 7.74
C PRO A 412 -19.35 6.77 7.43
N VAL A 413 -19.83 7.26 6.27
CA VAL A 413 -21.21 7.04 5.80
C VAL A 413 -21.34 5.63 5.19
N PRO A 414 -22.37 4.84 5.58
CA PRO A 414 -22.68 3.55 4.97
C PRO A 414 -22.83 3.66 3.44
N ALA A 415 -22.42 2.64 2.70
CA ALA A 415 -22.32 2.67 1.23
C ALA A 415 -23.65 3.05 0.56
N GLU A 416 -24.77 2.53 1.07
CA GLU A 416 -26.12 2.73 0.57
C GLU A 416 -26.62 4.17 0.79
N LYS A 417 -25.99 4.90 1.72
CA LYS A 417 -26.36 6.28 2.09
C LYS A 417 -25.44 7.32 1.47
N ARG A 418 -24.39 6.92 0.73
CA ARG A 418 -23.46 7.84 0.08
C ARG A 418 -24.15 8.61 -1.04
N LYS A 419 -23.78 9.87 -1.20
CA LYS A 419 -24.30 10.78 -2.24
C LYS A 419 -23.10 11.41 -2.96
N PRO A 420 -23.27 11.86 -4.22
CA PRO A 420 -22.21 12.55 -4.93
C PRO A 420 -21.72 13.80 -4.16
N ILE A 421 -20.43 14.08 -4.27
CA ILE A 421 -19.79 15.21 -3.57
C ILE A 421 -20.16 16.54 -4.24
N ARG A 422 -20.25 17.60 -3.44
CA ARG A 422 -20.43 18.99 -3.90
C ARG A 422 -19.19 19.77 -3.49
N VAL A 423 -18.54 20.40 -4.45
CA VAL A 423 -17.20 20.98 -4.30
C VAL A 423 -17.24 22.47 -4.61
N LEU A 424 -16.64 23.25 -3.74
CA LEU A 424 -16.24 24.63 -3.99
C LEU A 424 -14.70 24.65 -4.02
N SER A 425 -14.13 25.01 -5.17
CA SER A 425 -12.69 25.12 -5.39
C SER A 425 -12.33 26.60 -5.55
N LEU A 426 -11.52 27.14 -4.64
CA LEU A 426 -11.06 28.53 -4.71
C LEU A 426 -9.61 28.53 -5.23
N PHE A 427 -9.31 29.41 -6.18
CA PHE A 427 -8.03 29.42 -6.89
C PHE A 427 -7.79 28.09 -7.60
N ASP A 428 -8.78 27.68 -8.40
CA ASP A 428 -8.88 26.33 -8.98
C ASP A 428 -7.72 26.00 -9.94
N GLY A 429 -7.11 27.02 -10.54
CA GLY A 429 -6.06 26.87 -11.54
C GLY A 429 -6.54 25.99 -12.69
N ILE A 430 -5.78 24.94 -13.02
CA ILE A 430 -6.08 24.02 -14.12
C ILE A 430 -7.07 22.89 -13.74
N ALA A 431 -7.92 23.13 -12.74
CA ALA A 431 -8.96 22.19 -12.28
C ALA A 431 -8.44 20.83 -11.76
N THR A 432 -7.26 20.82 -11.13
CA THR A 432 -6.63 19.61 -10.59
C THR A 432 -7.55 18.86 -9.62
N GLY A 433 -8.33 19.59 -8.81
CA GLY A 433 -9.27 18.98 -7.86
C GLY A 433 -10.32 18.11 -8.56
N LEU A 434 -10.90 18.60 -9.66
CA LEU A 434 -11.88 17.82 -10.42
C LEU A 434 -11.26 16.63 -11.15
N LEU A 435 -10.02 16.76 -11.63
CA LEU A 435 -9.27 15.65 -12.23
C LEU A 435 -9.10 14.52 -11.22
N VAL A 436 -8.53 14.83 -10.05
CA VAL A 436 -8.27 13.82 -9.01
C VAL A 436 -9.56 13.17 -8.51
N LEU A 437 -10.67 13.93 -8.38
CA LEU A 437 -11.96 13.34 -8.01
C LEU A 437 -12.48 12.34 -9.05
N LYS A 438 -12.26 12.61 -10.34
CA LYS A 438 -12.61 11.68 -11.42
C LYS A 438 -11.72 10.45 -11.40
N ASP A 439 -10.41 10.64 -11.25
CA ASP A 439 -9.42 9.55 -11.21
C ASP A 439 -9.69 8.61 -10.02
N LEU A 440 -10.15 9.14 -8.89
CA LEU A 440 -10.60 8.37 -7.72
C LEU A 440 -12.00 7.75 -7.87
N GLY A 441 -12.69 7.94 -9.00
CA GLY A 441 -14.04 7.43 -9.22
C GLY A 441 -15.13 8.07 -8.33
N ILE A 442 -14.86 9.22 -7.71
CA ILE A 442 -15.82 9.89 -6.83
C ILE A 442 -16.83 10.65 -7.68
N GLN A 443 -18.11 10.30 -7.52
CA GLN A 443 -19.19 11.01 -8.21
C GLN A 443 -19.31 12.45 -7.72
N VAL A 444 -19.30 13.41 -8.64
CA VAL A 444 -19.41 14.85 -8.37
C VAL A 444 -20.77 15.38 -8.84
N ASP A 445 -21.58 15.90 -7.92
CA ASP A 445 -22.85 16.57 -8.24
C ASP A 445 -22.60 17.98 -8.77
N ARG A 446 -21.80 18.76 -8.05
CA ARG A 446 -21.45 20.13 -8.45
C ARG A 446 -19.99 20.44 -8.17
N TYR A 447 -19.37 21.14 -9.11
CA TYR A 447 -18.03 21.69 -8.96
C TYR A 447 -18.07 23.19 -9.31
N ILE A 448 -18.04 24.04 -8.28
CA ILE A 448 -18.02 25.50 -8.42
C ILE A 448 -16.57 25.95 -8.23
N ALA A 449 -16.06 26.74 -9.17
CA ALA A 449 -14.67 27.19 -9.17
C ALA A 449 -14.57 28.72 -9.22
N SER A 450 -13.74 29.31 -8.38
CA SER A 450 -13.29 30.69 -8.51
C SER A 450 -11.90 30.70 -9.14
N GLU A 451 -11.77 31.42 -10.25
CA GLU A 451 -10.52 31.60 -10.99
C GLU A 451 -10.62 32.88 -11.83
N VAL A 452 -9.50 33.57 -12.03
CA VAL A 452 -9.43 34.83 -12.80
C VAL A 452 -8.47 34.75 -13.98
N CYS A 453 -7.60 33.72 -14.01
CA CYS A 453 -6.71 33.49 -15.13
C CYS A 453 -7.45 32.78 -16.28
N GLU A 454 -7.65 33.50 -17.39
CA GLU A 454 -8.37 32.99 -18.58
C GLU A 454 -7.75 31.71 -19.16
N ASP A 455 -6.43 31.56 -19.12
CA ASP A 455 -5.74 30.34 -19.60
C ASP A 455 -6.12 29.13 -18.74
N SER A 456 -6.13 29.29 -17.42
CA SER A 456 -6.53 28.27 -16.45
C SER A 456 -8.00 27.87 -16.62
N ILE A 457 -8.89 28.86 -16.75
CA ILE A 457 -10.32 28.65 -17.02
C ILE A 457 -10.52 27.87 -18.31
N THR A 458 -9.81 28.24 -19.38
CA THR A 458 -9.87 27.57 -20.68
C THR A 458 -9.46 26.10 -20.57
N VAL A 459 -8.36 25.81 -19.85
CA VAL A 459 -7.92 24.43 -19.60
C VAL A 459 -9.01 23.63 -18.88
N GLY A 460 -9.57 24.17 -17.80
CA GLY A 460 -10.62 23.50 -17.03
C GLY A 460 -11.89 23.26 -17.85
N MET A 461 -12.35 24.25 -18.62
CA MET A 461 -13.52 24.13 -19.48
C MET A 461 -13.36 23.04 -20.55
N VAL A 462 -12.22 23.02 -21.25
CA VAL A 462 -11.94 22.05 -22.31
C VAL A 462 -11.76 20.65 -21.74
N ARG A 463 -10.93 20.48 -20.72
CA ARG A 463 -10.61 19.16 -20.14
C ARG A 463 -11.80 18.52 -19.42
N HIS A 464 -12.68 19.33 -18.84
CA HIS A 464 -13.82 18.84 -18.08
C HIS A 464 -15.17 19.06 -18.77
N GLN A 465 -15.17 19.35 -20.08
CA GLN A 465 -16.36 19.41 -20.93
C GLN A 465 -17.43 20.37 -20.39
N GLY A 466 -17.00 21.54 -19.88
CA GLY A 466 -17.91 22.55 -19.34
C GLY A 466 -18.63 22.18 -18.03
N LYS A 467 -18.24 21.09 -17.34
CA LYS A 467 -18.87 20.67 -16.07
C LYS A 467 -18.55 21.57 -14.87
N ILE A 468 -17.58 22.47 -15.00
CA ILE A 468 -17.16 23.40 -13.95
C ILE A 468 -18.00 24.68 -14.04
N MET A 469 -18.60 25.09 -12.93
CA MET A 469 -19.27 26.39 -12.82
C MET A 469 -18.29 27.45 -12.34
N TYR A 470 -17.74 28.24 -13.26
CA TYR A 470 -16.84 29.34 -12.93
C TYR A 470 -17.60 30.58 -12.46
N VAL A 471 -17.17 31.17 -11.33
CA VAL A 471 -17.78 32.37 -10.74
C VAL A 471 -16.92 33.64 -10.85
N GLY A 472 -15.68 33.51 -11.37
CA GLY A 472 -14.74 34.62 -11.51
C GLY A 472 -13.98 34.90 -10.21
N ASP A 473 -13.78 36.19 -9.91
CA ASP A 473 -13.06 36.65 -8.72
C ASP A 473 -13.71 36.13 -7.43
N VAL A 474 -12.89 35.83 -6.43
CA VAL A 474 -13.33 35.30 -5.13
C VAL A 474 -13.96 36.38 -4.23
N ARG A 475 -13.75 37.66 -4.55
CA ARG A 475 -14.15 38.83 -3.73
C ARG A 475 -15.61 39.23 -3.86
#